data_AF-A0A444J720-F1
#
_entry.id   AF-A0A444J720-F1
#
_cell.length_a   1.000
_cell.length_b   1.000
_cell.length_c   1.000
_cell.angle_alpha   90.00
_cell.angle_beta   90.00
_cell.angle_gamma   90.00
#
_symmetry.space_group_name_H-M   'P 1'
#
loop_
_entity.id
_entity.type
_entity.pdbx_description
1 polymer ?
#
loop_
_entity_poly.entity_id
_entity_poly.type
_entity_poly.pdbx_seq_one_letter_code
_entity_poly.pdbx_strand_id
1 'polypeptide(L)'
;MNMKWIKFVWKKYLTISFPLRLFIGGVVAVLGGSPVVVFLNEYASYAYSFHYGIRPSFDGIPYLNLAVTSITFLTYLTSVSVLIIFAFFSRLVFLFYSKFINSFFLYMDYFFKNLLSLFKNFFLCKEK
;
A
#
# COMPACT_ATOMS: atom_id res chain seq x y z
N MET A 1 3.19 8.44 28.33
CA MET A 1 2.55 8.75 27.04
C MET A 1 1.04 8.79 27.24
N ASN A 2 0.37 9.89 26.91
CA ASN A 2 -1.01 10.16 27.35
C ASN A 2 -2.03 9.31 26.56
N MET A 3 -2.86 8.52 27.25
CA MET A 3 -3.73 7.50 26.64
C MET A 3 -4.79 8.08 25.67
N LYS A 4 -5.13 9.37 25.83
CA LYS A 4 -6.00 10.11 24.91
C LYS A 4 -5.36 10.31 23.52
N TRP A 5 -4.05 10.47 23.46
CA TRP A 5 -3.33 10.74 22.22
C TRP A 5 -3.28 9.50 21.32
N ILE A 6 -3.07 8.32 21.92
CA ILE A 6 -3.09 7.03 21.21
C ILE A 6 -4.45 6.78 20.56
N LYS A 7 -5.54 7.03 21.29
CA LYS A 7 -6.91 6.87 20.76
C LYS A 7 -7.19 7.80 19.57
N PHE A 8 -6.67 9.03 19.61
CA PHE A 8 -6.81 9.99 18.51
C PHE A 8 -6.09 9.52 17.23
N VAL A 9 -4.84 9.08 17.36
CA VAL A 9 -4.04 8.57 16.23
C VAL A 9 -4.69 7.32 15.63
N TRP A 10 -5.15 6.39 16.46
CA TRP A 10 -5.87 5.20 16.01
C TRP A 10 -7.15 5.52 15.25
N LYS A 11 -7.94 6.47 15.74
CA LYS A 11 -9.17 6.88 15.05
C LYS A 11 -8.87 7.48 13.67
N LYS A 12 -7.82 8.28 13.56
CA LYS A 12 -7.38 8.90 12.29
C LYS A 12 -6.83 7.87 11.31
N TYR A 13 -6.07 6.89 11.80
CA TYR A 13 -5.61 5.73 11.00
C TYR A 13 -6.78 4.86 10.54
N LEU A 14 -7.76 4.66 11.44
CA LEU A 14 -9.16 4.24 11.29
C LEU A 14 -9.85 4.68 10.00
N THR A 15 -9.66 5.94 9.63
CA THR A 15 -10.39 6.61 8.55
C THR A 15 -9.66 6.55 7.21
N ILE A 16 -8.38 6.18 7.19
CA ILE A 16 -7.59 6.05 5.97
C ILE A 16 -8.03 4.83 5.15
N SER A 17 -8.06 4.98 3.83
CA SER A 17 -8.41 3.92 2.87
C SER A 17 -7.49 2.70 3.02
N PHE A 18 -8.08 1.51 2.88
CA PHE A 18 -7.41 0.23 3.11
C PHE A 18 -6.05 0.05 2.41
N PRO A 19 -5.88 0.43 1.12
CA PRO A 19 -4.59 0.30 0.43
C PRO A 19 -3.52 1.21 1.01
N LEU A 20 -3.91 2.43 1.40
CA LEU A 20 -3.01 3.43 1.94
C LEU A 20 -2.60 3.08 3.38
N ARG A 21 -3.49 2.40 4.12
CA ARG A 21 -3.18 1.81 5.42
C ARG A 21 -2.14 0.69 5.31
N LEU A 22 -2.32 -0.23 4.36
CA LEU A 22 -1.33 -1.28 4.09
C LEU A 22 0.02 -0.72 3.66
N PHE A 23 0.02 0.34 2.85
CA PHE A 23 1.25 1.03 2.45
C PHE A 23 1.99 1.62 3.65
N ILE A 24 1.32 2.45 4.47
CA ILE A 24 1.95 3.08 5.65
C ILE A 24 2.41 2.01 6.64
N GLY A 25 1.57 1.00 6.89
CA GLY A 25 1.91 -0.12 7.75
C GLY A 25 3.14 -0.88 7.26
N GLY A 26 3.21 -1.17 5.95
CA GLY A 26 4.36 -1.83 5.33
C GLY A 26 5.64 -1.01 5.42
N VAL A 27 5.58 0.29 5.11
CA VAL A 27 6.75 1.19 5.19
C VAL A 27 7.28 1.27 6.63
N VAL A 28 6.39 1.43 7.62
CA VAL A 28 6.78 1.49 9.04
C VAL A 28 7.32 0.14 9.50
N ALA A 29 6.71 -0.97 9.09
CA ALA A 29 7.17 -2.32 9.43
C ALA A 29 8.55 -2.63 8.84
N VAL A 30 8.93 -1.99 7.73
CA VAL A 30 10.25 -2.19 7.12
C VAL A 30 11.29 -1.26 7.71
N LEU A 31 11.00 0.04 7.83
CA LEU A 31 11.95 1.00 8.40
C LEU A 31 12.20 0.76 9.89
N GLY A 32 11.16 0.37 10.64
CA GLY A 32 11.27 -0.03 12.04
C GLY A 32 11.42 -1.54 12.25
N GLY A 33 11.58 -2.30 11.15
CA GLY A 33 11.57 -3.75 11.19
C GLY A 33 12.86 -4.35 11.72
N SER A 34 12.71 -5.47 12.41
CA SER A 34 13.82 -6.36 12.80
C SER A 34 14.85 -6.64 11.67
N PRO A 35 14.44 -6.91 10.40
CA PRO A 35 15.39 -7.31 9.36
C PRO A 35 16.44 -6.26 9.02
N VAL A 36 16.06 -4.98 9.00
CA VAL A 36 16.95 -3.87 8.64
C VAL A 36 17.97 -3.65 9.75
N VAL A 37 17.52 -3.67 11.00
CA VAL A 37 18.37 -3.50 12.18
C VAL A 37 19.36 -4.66 12.28
N VAL A 38 18.89 -5.90 12.09
CA VAL A 38 19.75 -7.09 12.16
C VAL A 38 20.79 -7.09 11.04
N PHE A 39 20.40 -6.75 9.80
CA PHE A 39 21.35 -6.64 8.70
C PHE A 39 22.42 -5.57 8.94
N LEU A 40 22.03 -4.37 9.40
CA LEU A 40 22.98 -3.30 9.70
C LEU A 40 23.93 -3.68 10.84
N ASN A 41 23.43 -4.35 11.87
CA ASN A 41 24.24 -4.78 13.00
C ASN A 41 25.30 -5.81 12.58
N GLU A 42 24.91 -6.80 11.79
CA GLU A 42 25.85 -7.79 11.25
C GLU A 42 26.84 -7.13 10.30
N TYR A 43 26.37 -6.35 9.35
CA TYR A 43 27.23 -5.64 8.41
C TYR A 43 28.27 -4.76 9.14
N ALA A 44 27.87 -4.02 10.16
CA ALA A 44 28.76 -3.20 10.96
C ALA A 44 29.79 -4.04 11.73
N SER A 45 29.38 -5.17 12.29
CA SER A 45 30.27 -6.09 13.02
C SER A 45 31.34 -6.68 12.10
N TYR A 46 30.97 -7.07 10.87
CA TYR A 46 31.94 -7.52 9.87
C TYR A 46 32.86 -6.39 9.41
N ALA A 47 32.30 -5.21 9.08
CA ALA A 47 33.09 -4.06 8.65
C ALA A 47 34.13 -3.62 9.69
N TYR A 48 33.73 -3.61 10.97
CA TYR A 48 34.63 -3.34 12.10
C TYR A 48 35.75 -4.38 12.19
N SER A 49 35.39 -5.67 12.12
CA SER A 49 36.37 -6.76 12.19
C SER A 49 37.43 -6.67 11.08
N PHE A 50 37.00 -6.37 9.85
CA PHE A 50 37.93 -6.14 8.73
C PHE A 50 38.82 -4.91 8.93
N HIS A 51 38.27 -3.81 9.43
CA HIS A 51 39.03 -2.57 9.63
C HIS A 51 40.14 -2.72 10.68
N TYR A 52 39.86 -3.42 11.78
CA TYR A 52 40.82 -3.61 12.88
C TYR A 52 41.67 -4.88 12.74
N GLY A 53 41.51 -5.65 11.66
CA GLY A 53 42.21 -6.93 11.46
C GLY A 53 41.84 -7.98 12.50
N ILE A 54 40.72 -7.81 13.19
CA ILE A 54 40.21 -8.73 14.20
C ILE A 54 39.44 -9.82 13.46
N ARG A 55 39.63 -11.08 13.87
CA ARG A 55 38.88 -12.19 13.30
C ARG A 55 37.40 -12.02 13.67
N PRO A 56 36.44 -12.09 12.73
CA PRO A 56 35.03 -12.01 13.05
C PRO A 56 34.65 -13.13 14.05
N SER A 57 33.71 -12.84 14.95
CA SER A 57 33.27 -13.76 16.01
C SER A 57 32.90 -15.14 15.44
N PHE A 58 33.45 -16.21 16.02
CA PHE A 58 33.30 -17.60 15.56
C PHE A 58 31.95 -18.26 15.91
N ASP A 59 30.86 -17.51 15.90
CA ASP A 59 29.50 -18.05 16.11
C ASP A 59 28.96 -18.69 14.81
N GLY A 60 29.65 -19.74 14.32
CA GLY A 60 29.29 -20.51 13.13
C GLY A 60 30.14 -20.24 11.88
N ILE A 61 29.62 -20.62 10.70
CA ILE A 61 30.28 -20.36 9.41
C ILE A 61 30.33 -18.83 9.20
N PRO A 62 31.52 -18.20 9.13
CA PRO A 62 31.73 -16.75 9.31
C PRO A 62 31.14 -15.84 8.21
N TYR A 63 30.28 -16.36 7.36
CA TYR A 63 29.59 -15.62 6.30
C TYR A 63 28.11 -16.00 6.18
N LEU A 64 27.67 -17.05 6.87
CA LEU A 64 26.31 -17.57 6.74
C LEU A 64 25.31 -16.59 7.34
N ASN A 65 25.59 -16.01 8.51
CA ASN A 65 24.69 -15.04 9.14
C ASN A 65 24.55 -13.77 8.29
N LEU A 66 25.65 -13.27 7.70
CA LEU A 66 25.59 -12.14 6.78
C LEU A 66 24.80 -12.46 5.50
N ALA A 67 24.98 -13.66 4.95
CA ALA A 67 24.22 -14.13 3.79
C ALA A 67 22.72 -14.27 4.11
N VAL A 68 22.36 -14.87 5.25
CA VAL A 68 20.95 -15.04 5.65
C VAL A 68 20.29 -13.70 5.91
N THR A 69 20.96 -12.79 6.62
CA THR A 69 20.42 -11.46 6.94
C THR A 69 20.28 -10.59 5.70
N SER A 70 21.24 -10.64 4.77
CA SER A 70 21.12 -9.95 3.47
C SER A 70 19.97 -10.49 2.61
N ILE A 71 19.80 -11.81 2.51
CA ILE A 71 18.66 -12.43 1.80
C ILE A 71 17.33 -12.00 2.44
N THR A 72 17.26 -12.02 3.77
CA THR A 72 16.05 -11.60 4.50
C THR A 72 15.74 -10.13 4.25
N PHE A 73 16.75 -9.26 4.28
CA PHE A 73 16.61 -7.84 3.95
C PHE A 73 16.12 -7.64 2.51
N LEU A 74 16.68 -8.39 1.54
CA LEU A 74 16.27 -8.31 0.13
C LEU A 74 14.82 -8.77 -0.06
N THR A 75 14.42 -9.84 0.62
CA THR A 75 13.05 -10.37 0.59
C THR A 75 12.06 -9.36 1.19
N TYR A 76 12.48 -8.62 2.22
CA TYR A 76 11.68 -7.53 2.76
C TYR A 76 11.54 -6.37 1.77
N LEU A 77 12.62 -5.95 1.10
CA LEU A 77 12.56 -4.91 0.07
C LEU A 77 11.63 -5.30 -1.09
N THR A 78 11.65 -6.55 -1.54
CA THR A 78 10.75 -7.04 -2.60
C THR A 78 9.29 -7.11 -2.12
N SER A 79 9.05 -7.52 -0.88
CA SER A 79 7.69 -7.52 -0.33
C SER A 79 7.08 -6.11 -0.28
N VAL A 80 7.89 -5.11 0.09
CA VAL A 80 7.45 -3.71 0.08
C VAL A 80 7.17 -3.25 -1.34
N SER A 81 8.08 -3.48 -2.28
CA SER A 81 7.88 -3.02 -3.65
C SER A 81 6.58 -3.58 -4.26
N VAL A 82 6.25 -4.83 -3.98
CA VAL A 82 4.96 -5.44 -4.38
C VAL A 82 3.77 -4.71 -3.76
N LEU A 83 3.82 -4.38 -2.46
CA LEU A 83 2.76 -3.61 -1.80
C LEU A 83 2.61 -2.19 -2.39
N ILE A 84 3.72 -1.53 -2.73
CA ILE A 84 3.70 -0.22 -3.38
C ILE A 84 3.01 -0.31 -4.75
N ILE A 85 3.41 -1.30 -5.57
CA ILE A 85 2.82 -1.51 -6.90
C ILE A 85 1.32 -1.81 -6.78
N PHE A 86 0.93 -2.67 -5.83
CA PHE A 86 -0.48 -2.98 -5.60
C PHE A 86 -1.29 -1.75 -5.15
N ALA A 87 -0.76 -0.95 -4.23
CA ALA A 87 -1.41 0.29 -3.79
C ALA A 87 -1.56 1.31 -4.93
N PHE A 88 -0.55 1.41 -5.81
CA PHE A 88 -0.61 2.27 -6.98
C PHE A 88 -1.64 1.77 -8.00
N PHE A 89 -1.64 0.47 -8.29
CA PHE A 89 -2.55 -0.14 -9.25
C PHE A 89 -4.00 -0.07 -8.79
N SER A 90 -4.28 -0.37 -7.52
CA SER A 90 -5.63 -0.25 -6.95
C SER A 90 -6.16 1.19 -7.03
N ARG A 91 -5.30 2.20 -6.84
CA ARG A 91 -5.68 3.60 -7.01
C ARG A 91 -5.99 3.95 -8.46
N LEU A 92 -5.18 3.48 -9.42
CA LEU A 92 -5.46 3.68 -10.85
C LEU A 92 -6.78 3.04 -11.26
N VAL A 93 -7.01 1.80 -10.85
CA VAL A 93 -8.24 1.06 -11.13
C VAL A 93 -9.45 1.80 -10.55
N PHE A 94 -9.37 2.26 -9.31
CA PHE A 94 -10.45 3.04 -8.69
C PHE A 94 -10.77 4.33 -9.47
N LEU A 95 -9.75 5.07 -9.91
CA LEU A 95 -9.94 6.28 -10.71
C LEU A 95 -10.61 5.95 -12.06
N PHE A 96 -10.18 4.85 -12.70
CA PHE A 96 -10.77 4.40 -13.96
C PHE A 96 -12.25 4.04 -13.79
N TYR A 97 -12.58 3.22 -12.80
CA TYR A 97 -13.97 2.84 -12.51
C TYR A 97 -14.83 4.05 -12.16
N SER A 98 -14.33 4.99 -11.35
CA SER A 98 -15.10 6.20 -10.99
C SER A 98 -15.47 7.05 -12.21
N LYS A 99 -14.55 7.22 -13.17
CA LYS A 99 -14.83 7.92 -14.42
C LYS A 99 -15.81 7.16 -15.30
N PHE A 100 -15.64 5.85 -15.42
CA PHE A 100 -16.53 5.00 -16.22
C PHE A 100 -17.97 5.06 -15.71
N ILE A 101 -18.16 4.92 -14.39
CA ILE A 101 -19.48 4.97 -13.75
C ILE A 101 -20.13 6.34 -13.96
N ASN A 102 -19.38 7.44 -13.78
CA ASN A 102 -19.93 8.78 -13.98
C ASN A 102 -20.40 9.01 -15.43
N SER A 103 -19.59 8.60 -16.42
CA SER A 103 -19.97 8.70 -17.84
C SER A 103 -21.21 7.86 -18.14
N PHE A 104 -21.28 6.64 -17.59
CA PHE A 104 -22.42 5.76 -17.76
C PHE A 104 -23.70 6.35 -17.14
N PHE A 105 -23.59 6.95 -15.95
CA PHE A 105 -24.73 7.56 -15.26
C PHE A 105 -25.28 8.75 -16.04
N LEU A 106 -24.42 9.62 -16.58
CA LEU A 106 -24.82 10.73 -17.44
C LEU A 106 -25.52 10.26 -18.72
N TYR A 107 -25.04 9.17 -19.32
CA TYR A 107 -25.68 8.57 -20.49
C TYR A 107 -27.07 8.03 -20.14
N MET A 108 -27.21 7.36 -19.00
CA MET A 108 -28.50 6.85 -18.52
C MET A 108 -29.48 7.99 -18.23
N ASP A 109 -29.05 9.07 -17.58
CA ASP A 109 -29.90 10.25 -17.34
C ASP A 109 -30.43 10.86 -18.63
N TYR A 110 -29.59 10.92 -19.68
CA TYR A 110 -30.02 11.40 -21.00
C TYR A 110 -31.04 10.45 -21.65
N PHE A 111 -30.79 9.15 -21.59
CA PHE A 111 -31.69 8.13 -22.11
C PHE A 111 -33.06 8.19 -21.44
N PHE A 112 -33.11 8.25 -20.11
CA PHE A 112 -34.37 8.34 -19.35
C PHE A 112 -35.15 9.62 -19.67
N LYS A 113 -34.48 10.78 -19.80
CA LYS A 113 -35.16 12.03 -20.20
C LYS A 113 -35.79 11.91 -21.58
N ASN A 114 -35.09 11.31 -22.53
CA ASN A 114 -35.60 11.14 -23.89
C ASN A 114 -36.79 10.16 -23.93
N LEU A 115 -36.68 9.03 -23.22
CA LEU A 115 -37.76 8.05 -23.06
C LEU A 115 -39.02 8.70 -22.46
N LEU A 116 -38.84 9.49 -21.40
CA LEU A 116 -39.94 10.15 -20.70
C LEU A 116 -40.63 11.21 -21.60
N SER A 117 -39.86 11.88 -22.46
CA SER A 117 -40.41 12.80 -23.47
C SER A 117 -41.28 12.07 -24.50
N LEU A 118 -40.84 10.89 -24.96
CA LEU A 118 -41.60 10.07 -25.90
C LEU A 118 -42.91 9.59 -25.30
N PHE A 119 -42.89 9.10 -24.05
CA PHE A 119 -44.10 8.71 -23.33
C PHE A 119 -45.08 9.88 -23.17
N LYS A 120 -44.58 11.09 -22.86
CA LYS A 120 -45.41 12.29 -22.72
C LYS A 120 -46.10 12.66 -24.05
N ASN A 121 -45.38 12.58 -25.16
CA ASN A 121 -45.93 12.84 -26.49
C ASN A 121 -46.95 11.77 -26.91
N PHE A 122 -46.73 10.50 -26.55
CA PHE A 122 -47.65 9.41 -26.87
C PHE A 122 -48.99 9.52 -26.13
N PHE A 123 -48.97 9.93 -24.85
CA PHE A 123 -50.20 10.15 -24.08
C PHE A 123 -50.98 11.38 -24.56
N LEU A 124 -50.30 12.49 -24.89
CA LEU A 124 -50.94 13.70 -25.41
C LEU A 124 -51.60 13.52 -26.79
N CYS A 125 -51.14 12.55 -27.59
CA CYS A 125 -51.72 12.26 -28.90
C CYS A 125 -52.96 11.34 -28.81
N LYS A 126 -53.20 10.69 -27.67
CA LYS A 126 -54.33 9.77 -27.47
C LYS A 126 -55.60 10.46 -26.95
N GLU A 127 -55.50 11.71 -26.51
CA GLU A 127 -56.61 12.54 -25.99
C GLU A 127 -57.26 13.46 -27.05
N LYS A 128 -56.84 13.38 -28.32
CA LYS A 128 -57.49 14.05 -29.47
C LYS A 128 -58.18 13.04 -30.37
#